data_AF-A0A1E7J4X3-F1
#
_entry.id   AF-A0A1E7J4X3-F1
#
_cell.length_a   1.000
_cell.length_b   1.000
_cell.length_c   1.000
_cell.angle_alpha   90.00
_cell.angle_beta   90.00
_cell.angle_gamma   90.00
#
_symmetry.space_group_name_H-M   'P 1'
#
loop_
_entity.id
_entity.type
_entity.pdbx_description
1 polymer ?
#
loop_
_entity_poly.entity_id
_entity_poly.type
_entity_poly.pdbx_seq_one_letter_code
_entity_poly.pdbx_strand_id
1 'polypeptide(L)'
;DMKTILSIRDYYCDAVYSVCLWSKSDDVPYSLENLAQKLKEPEFVLYLGRKSCPLAMPVDAKVVSGVNIQDVFGTMKIDTLLGNLQKDDSMRLYWEGGQNAGVPAMHTITRRDDPLSRRRWQFADRNEHFAVVQPGGRDD
;
A
#
# COMPACT_ATOMS: atom_id res chain seq x y z
N ASP A 1 -34.76 -28.48 -3.52
CA ASP A 1 -35.11 -27.11 -3.10
C ASP A 1 -33.87 -26.23 -3.30
N MET A 2 -33.86 -25.39 -4.35
CA MET A 2 -32.72 -24.50 -4.60
C MET A 2 -32.96 -23.20 -3.82
N LYS A 3 -32.10 -22.95 -2.82
CA LYS A 3 -32.09 -21.69 -2.09
C LYS A 3 -30.97 -20.83 -2.65
N THR A 4 -31.34 -19.67 -3.21
CA THR A 4 -30.38 -18.64 -3.64
C THR A 4 -29.67 -18.09 -2.42
N ILE A 5 -28.34 -18.04 -2.46
CA ILE A 5 -27.53 -17.36 -1.44
C ILE A 5 -27.22 -15.95 -1.95
N LEU A 6 -27.58 -14.94 -1.17
CA LEU A 6 -27.25 -13.54 -1.44
C LEU A 6 -26.01 -13.13 -0.65
N SER A 7 -25.08 -12.44 -1.31
CA SER A 7 -23.90 -11.85 -0.66
C SER A 7 -23.71 -10.41 -1.13
N ILE A 8 -23.43 -9.50 -0.19
CA ILE A 8 -23.13 -8.09 -0.46
C ILE A 8 -21.62 -7.89 -0.35
N ARG A 9 -21.05 -7.04 -1.21
CA ARG A 9 -19.62 -6.78 -1.26
C ARG A 9 -19.36 -5.30 -1.54
N ASP A 10 -18.55 -4.68 -0.71
CA ASP A 10 -18.12 -3.30 -0.89
C ASP A 10 -16.80 -3.23 -1.68
N TYR A 11 -16.66 -2.14 -2.45
CA TYR A 11 -15.51 -1.83 -3.29
C TYR A 11 -15.14 -0.36 -3.14
N TYR A 12 -13.84 -0.06 -3.21
CA TYR A 12 -13.36 1.29 -3.43
C TYR A 12 -13.29 1.56 -4.94
N CYS A 13 -13.81 2.70 -5.36
CA CYS A 13 -13.80 3.15 -6.75
C CYS A 13 -12.85 4.33 -6.92
N ASP A 14 -12.26 4.46 -8.10
CA ASP A 14 -11.40 5.58 -8.51
C ASP A 14 -10.24 5.88 -7.53
N ALA A 15 -9.76 4.84 -6.84
CA ALA A 15 -8.72 4.95 -5.83
C ALA A 15 -7.33 4.67 -6.42
N VAL A 16 -6.35 5.48 -6.02
CA VAL A 16 -4.94 5.32 -6.37
C VAL A 16 -4.12 5.19 -5.10
N TYR A 17 -3.25 4.18 -5.05
CA TYR A 17 -2.37 3.92 -3.92
C TYR A 17 -0.91 3.89 -4.38
N SER A 18 -0.07 4.61 -3.67
CA SER A 18 1.39 4.42 -3.71
C SER A 18 1.79 3.63 -2.47
N VAL A 19 2.58 2.58 -2.66
CA VAL A 19 2.99 1.68 -1.59
C VAL A 19 4.51 1.58 -1.57
N CYS A 20 5.09 1.76 -0.40
CA CYS A 20 6.50 1.45 -0.13
C CYS A 20 6.57 0.26 0.84
N LEU A 21 7.59 -0.57 0.67
CA LEU A 21 7.85 -1.74 1.49
C LEU A 21 9.30 -1.72 1.95
N TRP A 22 9.56 -2.22 3.15
CA TRP A 22 10.91 -2.36 3.70
C TRP A 22 11.01 -3.66 4.50
N SER A 23 12.24 -4.05 4.83
CA SER A 23 12.51 -5.24 5.62
C SER A 23 12.09 -5.03 7.08
N LYS A 24 11.30 -5.96 7.62
CA LYS A 24 10.90 -5.96 9.04
C LYS A 24 12.06 -6.40 9.97
N SER A 25 13.01 -7.15 9.42
CA SER A 25 14.21 -7.69 10.09
C SER A 25 15.38 -7.74 9.10
N ASP A 26 16.59 -7.95 9.61
CA ASP A 26 17.79 -8.10 8.77
C ASP A 26 17.77 -9.40 7.95
N ASP A 27 17.13 -10.44 8.50
CA ASP A 27 16.92 -11.70 7.79
C ASP A 27 15.61 -11.63 6.99
N VAL A 28 15.74 -11.47 5.67
CA VAL A 28 14.63 -11.49 4.71
C VAL A 28 14.87 -12.52 3.62
N PRO A 29 13.84 -13.28 3.22
CA PRO A 29 14.00 -14.35 2.22
C PRO A 29 14.17 -13.83 0.79
N TYR A 30 13.78 -12.58 0.51
CA TYR A 30 13.84 -11.98 -0.82
C TYR A 30 14.35 -10.54 -0.72
N SER A 31 15.20 -10.15 -1.67
CA SER A 31 15.67 -8.77 -1.77
C SER A 31 14.58 -7.85 -2.37
N LEU A 32 14.69 -6.54 -2.13
CA LEU A 32 13.77 -5.55 -2.71
C LEU A 32 13.85 -5.53 -4.25
N GLU A 33 15.04 -5.78 -4.82
CA GLU A 33 15.24 -5.86 -6.27
C GLU A 33 14.49 -7.05 -6.86
N ASN A 34 14.53 -8.21 -6.20
CA ASN A 34 13.81 -9.40 -6.62
C ASN A 34 12.29 -9.15 -6.61
N LEU A 35 11.78 -8.54 -5.55
CA LEU A 35 10.36 -8.17 -5.44
C LEU A 35 9.96 -7.17 -6.53
N ALA A 36 10.76 -6.12 -6.76
CA ALA A 36 10.49 -5.13 -7.79
C ALA A 36 10.45 -5.74 -9.19
N GLN A 37 11.36 -6.67 -9.50
CA GLN A 37 11.36 -7.39 -10.77
C GLN A 37 10.08 -8.25 -10.91
N LYS A 38 9.72 -9.02 -9.88
CA LYS A 38 8.54 -9.90 -9.92
C LYS A 38 7.21 -9.14 -9.94
N LEU A 39 7.17 -7.89 -9.50
CA LEU A 39 5.99 -7.03 -9.67
C LEU A 39 5.85 -6.50 -11.11
N LYS A 40 6.97 -6.26 -11.80
CA LYS A 40 6.98 -5.86 -13.22
C LYS A 40 6.72 -7.02 -14.17
N GLU A 41 7.23 -8.19 -13.84
CA GLU A 41 7.09 -9.44 -14.61
C GLU A 41 6.42 -10.52 -13.75
N PRO A 42 5.11 -10.38 -13.45
CA PRO A 42 4.45 -11.27 -12.52
C PRO A 42 4.16 -12.64 -13.13
N GLU A 43 4.43 -13.70 -12.36
CA GLU A 43 4.11 -15.09 -12.74
C GLU A 43 2.61 -15.42 -12.56
N PHE A 44 1.92 -14.64 -11.73
CA PHE A 44 0.49 -14.76 -11.48
C PHE A 44 -0.21 -13.45 -11.86
N VAL A 45 -1.47 -13.55 -12.29
CA VAL A 45 -2.30 -12.38 -12.58
C VAL A 45 -2.46 -11.54 -11.31
N LEU A 46 -2.03 -10.27 -11.36
CA LEU A 46 -2.19 -9.31 -10.27
C LEU A 46 -3.65 -8.79 -10.22
N TYR A 47 -4.16 -8.60 -9.01
CA TYR A 47 -5.48 -8.02 -8.77
C TYR A 47 -5.52 -7.31 -7.40
N LEU A 48 -6.39 -6.31 -7.27
CA LEU A 48 -6.52 -5.49 -6.07
C LEU A 48 -7.61 -6.08 -5.14
N GLY A 49 -7.19 -6.98 -4.25
CA GLY A 49 -8.05 -7.61 -3.24
C GLY A 49 -8.91 -8.75 -3.80
N ARG A 50 -9.76 -8.49 -4.81
CA ARG A 50 -10.60 -9.51 -5.47
C ARG A 50 -10.19 -9.67 -6.93
N LYS A 51 -10.30 -10.90 -7.46
CA LYS A 51 -9.97 -11.20 -8.88
C LYS A 51 -10.76 -10.36 -9.90
N SER A 52 -11.91 -9.82 -9.50
CA SER A 52 -12.73 -8.92 -10.32
C SER A 52 -12.20 -7.48 -10.39
N CYS A 53 -11.13 -7.15 -9.67
CA CYS A 53 -10.54 -5.82 -9.59
C CYS A 53 -9.13 -5.86 -10.22
N PRO A 54 -9.01 -5.82 -11.56
CA PRO A 54 -7.72 -5.76 -12.23
C PRO A 54 -7.03 -4.42 -11.96
N LEU A 55 -5.71 -4.36 -12.19
CA LEU A 55 -4.99 -3.11 -12.14
C LEU A 55 -5.35 -2.25 -13.37
N ALA A 56 -5.58 -0.95 -13.14
CA ALA A 56 -5.80 0.00 -14.23
C ALA A 56 -4.50 0.42 -14.94
N MET A 57 -3.34 0.18 -14.31
CA MET A 57 -2.01 0.48 -14.84
C MET A 57 -0.98 -0.56 -14.39
N PRO A 58 0.11 -0.79 -15.14
CA PRO A 58 1.23 -1.62 -14.70
C PRO A 58 1.85 -1.12 -13.39
N VAL A 59 2.46 -2.03 -12.62
CA VAL A 59 3.17 -1.67 -11.38
C VAL A 59 4.53 -1.06 -11.72
N ASP A 60 4.74 0.20 -11.40
CA ASP A 60 6.04 0.90 -11.55
C ASP A 60 6.94 0.69 -10.32
N ALA A 61 7.24 -0.58 -10.00
CA ALA A 61 8.02 -0.93 -8.81
C ALA A 61 9.48 -0.45 -8.91
N LYS A 62 9.97 0.28 -7.90
CA LYS A 62 11.32 0.84 -7.86
C LYS A 62 11.95 0.60 -6.49
N VAL A 63 13.24 0.29 -6.49
CA VAL A 63 14.06 0.32 -5.28
C VAL A 63 14.62 1.73 -5.15
N VAL A 64 14.31 2.38 -4.03
CA VAL A 64 14.73 3.74 -3.71
C VAL A 64 15.27 3.80 -2.28
N SER A 65 15.93 4.89 -1.93
CA SER A 65 16.43 5.14 -0.59
C SER A 65 15.96 6.52 -0.12
N GLY A 66 15.75 6.66 1.19
CA GLY A 66 15.37 7.89 1.86
C GLY A 66 15.58 7.74 3.37
N VAL A 67 15.57 8.84 4.12
CA VAL A 67 15.78 8.79 5.58
C VAL A 67 14.48 8.61 6.35
N ASN A 68 13.33 8.78 5.70
CA ASN A 68 12.00 8.52 6.23
C ASN A 68 11.01 8.15 5.10
N ILE A 69 9.80 7.72 5.46
CA ILE A 69 8.76 7.27 4.51
C ILE A 69 8.29 8.41 3.58
N GLN A 70 8.12 9.62 4.08
CA GLN A 70 7.72 10.76 3.26
C GLN A 70 8.77 11.14 2.22
N ASP A 71 10.05 11.13 2.58
CA ASP A 71 11.12 11.41 1.61
C ASP A 71 11.07 10.43 0.44
N VAL A 72 10.83 9.15 0.74
CA VAL A 72 10.66 8.10 -0.27
C VAL A 72 9.48 8.43 -1.19
N PHE A 73 8.31 8.76 -0.65
CA PHE A 73 7.16 9.15 -1.47
C PHE A 73 7.38 10.46 -2.25
N GLY A 74 8.13 11.40 -1.70
CA GLY A 74 8.50 12.66 -2.37
C GLY A 74 9.37 12.47 -3.61
N THR A 75 10.07 11.32 -3.74
CA THR A 75 10.83 10.98 -4.95
C THR A 75 9.96 10.43 -6.08
N MET A 76 8.71 10.03 -5.78
CA MET A 76 7.81 9.44 -6.77
C MET A 76 7.28 10.51 -7.72
N LYS A 77 7.23 10.16 -9.01
CA LYS A 77 6.58 10.98 -10.02
C LYS A 77 5.21 10.39 -10.32
N ILE A 78 4.16 11.17 -10.09
CA ILE A 78 2.80 10.79 -10.44
C ILE A 78 2.71 10.77 -11.97
N ASP A 79 2.28 9.65 -12.52
CA ASP A 79 2.12 9.48 -13.97
C ASP A 79 1.06 10.45 -14.52
N THR A 80 1.29 10.99 -15.71
CA THR A 80 0.36 11.94 -16.35
C THR A 80 -0.99 11.33 -16.67
N LEU A 81 -1.07 10.00 -16.80
CA LEU A 81 -2.33 9.26 -16.95
C LEU A 81 -3.29 9.48 -15.77
N LEU A 82 -2.75 9.79 -14.58
CA LEU A 82 -3.54 10.11 -13.39
C LEU A 82 -4.01 11.58 -13.36
N GLY A 83 -3.68 12.38 -14.38
CA GLY A 83 -3.99 13.80 -14.45
C GLY A 83 -5.49 14.12 -14.45
N ASN A 84 -6.33 13.19 -14.88
CA ASN A 84 -7.79 13.36 -14.94
C ASN A 84 -8.50 12.98 -13.63
N LEU A 85 -7.78 12.43 -12.64
CA LEU A 85 -8.37 12.11 -11.35
C LEU A 85 -8.48 13.37 -10.50
N GLN A 86 -9.53 13.43 -9.68
CA GLN A 86 -9.62 14.45 -8.64
C GLN A 86 -8.44 14.28 -7.69
N LYS A 87 -7.65 15.34 -7.56
CA LYS A 87 -6.52 15.39 -6.64
C LYS A 87 -6.99 16.08 -5.38
N ASP A 88 -6.78 15.43 -4.25
CA ASP A 88 -6.94 16.07 -2.96
C ASP A 88 -5.72 16.98 -2.70
N ASP A 89 -5.93 18.09 -2.00
CA ASP A 89 -4.85 18.99 -1.53
C ASP A 89 -3.99 18.33 -0.43
N SER A 90 -4.34 17.12 -0.02
CA SER A 90 -3.64 16.35 1.01
C SER A 90 -3.63 14.86 0.65
N MET A 91 -2.61 14.16 1.12
CA MET A 91 -2.47 12.73 1.02
C MET A 91 -2.64 12.07 2.38
N ARG A 92 -3.27 10.90 2.39
CA ARG A 92 -3.38 10.06 3.59
C ARG A 92 -2.18 9.13 3.64
N LEU A 93 -1.37 9.25 4.68
CA LEU A 93 -0.24 8.39 4.92
C LEU A 93 -0.60 7.35 5.99
N TYR A 94 -0.40 6.08 5.67
CA TYR A 94 -0.56 4.96 6.58
C TYR A 94 0.75 4.18 6.67
N TRP A 95 1.16 3.81 7.86
CA TRP A 95 2.37 3.02 8.06
C TRP A 95 2.29 2.14 9.29
N GLU A 96 3.21 1.18 9.38
CA GLU A 96 3.37 0.28 10.52
C GLU A 96 4.78 0.36 11.08
N GLY A 97 4.97 -0.24 12.25
CA GLY A 97 6.29 -0.37 12.87
C GLY A 97 6.80 0.93 13.50
N GLY A 98 8.05 0.88 13.95
CA GLY A 98 8.72 2.00 14.61
C GLY A 98 9.52 2.90 13.65
N GLN A 99 9.37 2.71 12.34
CA GLN A 99 10.12 3.48 11.35
C GLN A 99 9.70 4.95 11.36
N ASN A 100 10.66 5.82 11.08
CA ASN A 100 10.41 7.25 10.95
C ASN A 100 9.58 7.51 9.69
N ALA A 101 8.33 7.96 9.86
CA ALA A 101 7.48 8.37 8.75
C ALA A 101 7.77 9.80 8.25
N GLY A 102 8.60 10.55 8.98
CA GLY A 102 8.86 11.97 8.74
C GLY A 102 7.76 12.89 9.28
N VAL A 103 6.66 12.33 9.80
CA VAL A 103 5.55 13.05 10.46
C VAL A 103 5.12 12.30 11.72
N PRO A 104 4.62 13.00 12.74
CA PRO A 104 3.99 12.35 13.88
C PRO A 104 2.68 11.68 13.48
N ALA A 105 2.38 10.53 14.10
CA ALA A 105 1.08 9.88 13.95
C ALA A 105 -0.02 10.76 14.56
N MET A 106 -1.03 11.11 13.76
CA MET A 106 -2.26 11.75 14.24
C MET A 106 -3.15 10.75 14.97
N HIS A 107 -3.18 9.50 14.49
CA HIS A 107 -3.92 8.42 15.11
C HIS A 107 -3.21 7.08 14.91
N THR A 108 -3.50 6.12 15.78
CA THR A 108 -3.05 4.73 15.67
C THR A 108 -4.24 3.81 15.85
N ILE A 109 -4.49 2.96 14.86
CA ILE A 109 -5.63 2.04 14.81
C ILE A 109 -5.12 0.61 14.89
N THR A 110 -5.75 -0.21 15.71
CA THR A 110 -5.52 -1.66 15.68
C THR A 110 -6.29 -2.29 14.52
N ARG A 111 -5.57 -2.98 13.63
CA ARG A 111 -6.10 -3.74 12.49
C ARG A 111 -5.82 -5.22 12.69
N ARG A 112 -6.75 -6.09 12.29
CA ARG A 112 -6.54 -7.55 12.31
C ARG A 112 -6.20 -8.07 10.92
N ASP A 113 -5.02 -7.70 10.44
CA ASP A 113 -4.57 -7.98 9.08
C ASP A 113 -3.13 -8.51 8.98
N ASP A 114 -2.43 -8.74 10.10
CA ASP A 114 -1.08 -9.34 10.07
C ASP A 114 -1.16 -10.85 9.79
N PRO A 115 -0.69 -11.36 8.64
CA PRO A 115 -0.91 -12.75 8.26
C PRO A 115 -0.10 -13.74 9.11
N LEU A 116 -0.77 -14.50 9.99
CA LEU A 116 -0.14 -15.57 10.78
C LEU A 116 -0.05 -16.89 10.02
N SER A 117 -1.08 -17.21 9.23
CA SER A 117 -1.11 -18.45 8.47
C SER A 117 -2.01 -18.33 7.26
N ARG A 118 -1.40 -18.41 6.07
CA ARG A 118 -2.16 -18.46 4.81
C ARG A 118 -2.91 -19.78 4.61
N ARG A 119 -2.45 -20.87 5.23
CA ARG A 119 -3.10 -22.20 5.18
C ARG A 119 -4.37 -22.25 6.04
N ARG A 120 -4.33 -21.65 7.24
CA ARG A 120 -5.47 -21.62 8.17
C ARG A 120 -6.30 -20.33 8.09
N TRP A 121 -5.89 -19.35 7.28
CA TRP A 121 -6.53 -18.03 7.18
C TRP A 121 -6.63 -17.34 8.55
N GLN A 122 -5.50 -17.24 9.24
CA GLN A 122 -5.40 -16.59 10.54
C GLN A 122 -4.61 -15.29 10.43
N PHE A 123 -5.11 -14.27 11.14
CA PHE A 123 -4.55 -12.93 11.16
C PHE A 123 -4.40 -12.45 12.61
N ALA A 124 -3.29 -11.79 12.92
CA ALA A 124 -3.03 -11.13 14.19
C ALA A 124 -3.38 -9.64 14.13
N ASP A 125 -3.38 -9.02 15.31
CA ASP A 125 -3.56 -7.59 15.46
C ASP A 125 -2.23 -6.86 15.14
N ARG A 126 -2.34 -5.73 14.45
CA ARG A 126 -1.26 -4.84 14.01
C ARG A 126 -1.65 -3.39 14.28
N ASN A 127 -0.70 -2.57 14.71
CA ASN A 127 -0.91 -1.14 14.82
C ASN A 127 -0.61 -0.46 13.47
N GLU A 128 -1.60 0.26 12.96
CA GLU A 128 -1.50 1.10 11.78
C GLU A 128 -1.56 2.56 12.21
N HIS A 129 -0.47 3.28 11.98
CA HIS A 129 -0.35 4.70 12.20
C HIS A 129 -0.92 5.47 11.00
N PHE A 130 -1.51 6.63 11.27
CA PHE A 130 -2.15 7.48 10.28
C PHE A 130 -1.74 8.95 10.45
N ALA A 131 -1.49 9.63 9.34
CA ALA A 131 -1.35 11.07 9.25
C ALA A 131 -1.90 11.59 7.92
N VAL A 132 -2.16 12.89 7.88
CA VAL A 132 -2.46 13.63 6.65
C VAL A 132 -1.23 14.49 6.32
N VAL A 133 -0.74 14.40 5.09
CA VAL A 133 0.47 15.10 4.62
C VAL A 133 0.14 15.90 3.36
N GLN A 134 0.86 16.98 3.08
CA GLN A 134 0.67 17.73 1.83
C GLN A 134 1.47 17.10 0.68
N PRO A 135 0.91 16.99 -0.54
CA PRO A 135 1.62 16.51 -1.70
C PRO A 135 2.64 17.55 -2.17
N GLY A 136 3.85 17.47 -1.60
CA GLY A 136 4.98 18.34 -1.91
C GLY A 136 5.52 18.97 -0.63
N GLY A 137 6.70 18.53 -0.20
CA GLY A 137 7.35 19.01 1.00
C GLY A 137 7.44 20.54 1.03
N ARG A 138 6.70 21.12 1.98
CA ARG A 138 6.97 22.38 2.69
C ARG A 138 5.94 22.44 3.79
N ASP A 139 6.34 21.98 4.98
CA ASP A 139 5.90 22.67 6.18
C ASP A 139 6.52 24.08 6.08
N ASP A 140 5.67 25.09 6.15
CA ASP A 140 6.11 26.48 6.34
C ASP A 140 6.85 26.63 7.68
#